data_AF-A0A3N5EX91-F1
#
_entry.id   AF-A0A3N5EX91-F1
#
_cell.length_a   1.000
_cell.length_b   1.000
_cell.length_c   1.000
_cell.angle_alpha   90.00
_cell.angle_beta   90.00
_cell.angle_gamma   90.00
#
_symmetry.space_group_name_H-M   'P 1'
#
loop_
_entity.id
_entity.type
_entity.pdbx_description
1 polymer ?
#
loop_
_entity_poly.entity_id
_entity_poly.type
_entity_poly.pdbx_seq_one_letter_code
_entity_poly.pdbx_strand_id
1 'polypeptide(L)'
;MNAVAQPLAHHDARTLFERAWSRAMRDGALRPERREALLGEGTRAIRRIAGVLGSEHLREDLERGMRSMLGLVNLHLHKVSGGDVDAAARSLLDNGLLHHTKGASQAIKRVIASEIGEEFETLDDATRRGIEEQVVADWAFMPYDEFAQRERGAEERRRRRGAALAIGALLDGRAPDPYYEPEQVILTALMVLAWSPARAWIADLKGFERMLAAVREAPGRLDTLPEGVPAAYRPIVERVWRERAPGLLAAITDPAVPLHRLAAGNPVSNPLYDWLVVPDTAIGEVDAAEANTTAHWQALTEGRTDEAHLLFTMLRGVLGLRLKLPLGVKAVETLLKKTCAERPDDAALRDWLDANAPHPYHDGLAELWDDFWSDREETLGAAPSAAECKVFAAEWLPVKP
;
A
#
# COMPACT_ATOMS: atom_id res chain seq x y z
N MET A 1 4.74 -3.41 -62.51
CA MET A 1 5.37 -3.08 -61.22
C MET A 1 5.23 -1.57 -60.99
N ASN A 2 4.24 -1.13 -60.21
CA ASN A 2 4.14 0.27 -59.79
C ASN A 2 4.47 0.33 -58.31
N ALA A 3 5.61 0.94 -57.98
CA ALA A 3 6.00 1.23 -56.62
C ALA A 3 5.11 2.37 -56.09
N VAL A 4 4.33 2.07 -55.05
CA VAL A 4 3.54 3.07 -54.32
C VAL A 4 4.51 3.86 -53.44
N ALA A 5 4.65 5.16 -53.73
CA ALA A 5 5.39 6.08 -52.86
C ALA A 5 4.63 6.24 -51.54
N GLN A 6 5.25 5.84 -50.43
CA GLN A 6 4.75 6.15 -49.09
C GLN A 6 4.93 7.66 -48.83
N PRO A 7 3.91 8.36 -48.31
CA PRO A 7 4.04 9.77 -47.98
C PRO A 7 4.98 9.92 -46.77
N LEU A 8 6.10 10.61 -46.96
CA LEU A 8 6.94 11.11 -45.87
C LEU A 8 6.11 12.08 -45.04
N ALA A 9 5.72 11.65 -43.83
CA ALA A 9 5.11 12.54 -42.85
C ALA A 9 6.16 13.61 -42.46
N HIS A 10 5.99 14.84 -42.95
CA HIS A 10 6.76 15.98 -42.50
C HIS A 10 6.47 16.20 -41.00
N HIS A 11 7.40 15.80 -40.15
CA HIS A 11 7.31 16.07 -38.72
C HIS A 11 7.62 17.55 -38.48
N ASP A 12 6.58 18.35 -38.18
CA ASP A 12 6.73 19.75 -37.78
C ASP A 12 7.38 19.81 -36.38
N ALA A 13 8.64 20.21 -36.31
CA ALA A 13 9.42 20.25 -35.06
C ALA A 13 9.02 21.41 -34.12
N ARG A 14 8.15 22.31 -34.56
CA ARG A 14 7.69 23.44 -33.75
C ARG A 14 6.81 22.99 -32.58
N THR A 15 6.93 23.71 -31.48
CA THR A 15 6.03 23.58 -30.32
C THR A 15 4.58 23.89 -30.72
N LEU A 16 3.61 23.41 -29.92
CA LEU A 16 2.21 23.73 -30.15
C LEU A 16 1.96 25.25 -30.08
N PHE A 17 2.63 25.94 -29.15
CA PHE A 17 2.59 27.40 -29.09
C PHE A 17 3.01 28.06 -30.41
N GLU A 18 4.16 27.68 -30.97
CA GLU A 18 4.66 28.25 -32.22
C GLU A 18 3.74 27.96 -33.41
N ARG A 19 3.18 26.75 -33.45
CA ARG A 19 2.20 26.34 -34.47
C ARG A 19 0.92 27.15 -34.36
N ALA A 20 0.39 27.30 -33.15
CA ALA A 20 -0.81 28.09 -32.85
C ALA A 20 -0.61 29.58 -33.16
N TRP A 21 0.52 30.15 -32.75
CA TRP A 21 0.89 31.53 -33.07
C TRP A 21 0.99 31.75 -34.59
N SER A 22 1.69 30.85 -35.29
CA SER A 22 1.86 30.92 -36.74
C SER A 22 0.54 30.75 -37.48
N ARG A 23 -0.39 29.96 -36.95
CA ARG A 23 -1.74 29.78 -37.49
C ARG A 23 -2.58 31.04 -37.32
N ALA A 24 -2.63 31.59 -36.10
CA ALA A 24 -3.35 32.83 -35.82
C ALA A 24 -2.84 34.02 -36.65
N MET A 25 -1.54 34.08 -36.92
CA MET A 25 -0.94 35.05 -37.84
C MET A 25 -1.38 34.84 -39.29
N ARG A 26 -1.31 33.60 -39.79
CA ARG A 26 -1.68 33.26 -41.18
C ARG A 26 -3.15 33.51 -41.47
N ASP A 27 -4.02 33.22 -40.51
CA ASP A 27 -5.46 33.39 -40.66
C ASP A 27 -5.91 34.84 -40.39
N GLY A 28 -4.97 35.76 -40.10
CA GLY A 28 -5.27 37.17 -39.79
C GLY A 28 -5.99 37.40 -38.45
N ALA A 29 -6.18 36.34 -37.65
CA ALA A 29 -6.84 36.41 -36.36
C ALA A 29 -6.00 37.16 -35.30
N LEU A 30 -4.67 37.08 -35.40
CA LEU A 30 -3.75 37.84 -34.54
C LEU A 30 -3.53 39.26 -35.08
N ARG A 31 -4.48 40.14 -34.79
CA ARG A 31 -4.41 41.57 -35.14
C ARG A 31 -3.27 42.30 -34.41
N PRO A 32 -2.73 43.41 -34.96
CA PRO A 32 -1.61 44.15 -34.37
C PRO A 32 -1.82 44.52 -32.90
N GLU A 33 -3.02 44.97 -32.53
CA GLU A 33 -3.36 45.40 -31.17
C GLU A 33 -3.33 44.21 -30.20
N ARG A 34 -3.85 43.05 -30.63
CA ARG A 34 -3.82 41.84 -29.79
C ARG A 34 -2.40 41.32 -29.65
N ARG A 35 -1.59 41.41 -30.71
CA ARG A 35 -0.16 41.05 -30.66
C ARG A 35 0.59 41.91 -29.64
N GLU A 36 0.39 43.21 -29.66
CA GLU A 36 1.01 44.13 -28.68
C GLU A 36 0.57 43.82 -27.24
N ALA A 37 -0.73 43.55 -27.02
CA ALA A 37 -1.23 43.14 -25.73
C ALA A 37 -0.56 41.84 -25.22
N LEU A 38 -0.44 40.83 -26.09
CA LEU A 38 0.24 39.57 -25.75
C LEU A 38 1.72 39.79 -25.45
N LEU A 39 2.43 40.66 -26.18
CA LEU A 39 3.83 40.99 -25.88
C LEU A 39 3.99 41.69 -24.52
N GLY A 40 3.05 42.57 -24.16
CA GLY A 40 2.99 43.20 -22.84
C GLY A 40 2.76 42.18 -21.72
N GLU A 41 1.84 41.23 -21.93
CA GLU A 41 1.63 40.10 -21.02
C GLU A 41 2.87 39.22 -20.88
N GLY A 42 3.52 38.88 -22.00
CA GLY A 42 4.75 38.09 -22.03
C GLY A 42 5.88 38.74 -21.25
N THR A 43 6.12 40.04 -21.45
CA THR A 43 7.13 40.80 -20.70
C THR A 43 6.90 40.73 -19.18
N ARG A 44 5.65 40.86 -18.73
CA ARG A 44 5.30 40.74 -17.30
C ARG A 44 5.56 39.34 -16.76
N ALA A 45 5.18 38.30 -17.51
CA ALA A 45 5.42 36.92 -17.13
C ALA A 45 6.93 36.61 -17.01
N ILE A 46 7.73 37.08 -17.99
CA ILE A 46 9.18 36.90 -18.02
C ILE A 46 9.84 37.50 -16.79
N ARG A 47 9.53 38.76 -16.45
CA ARG A 47 10.10 39.42 -15.27
C ARG A 47 9.76 38.70 -13.98
N ARG A 48 8.49 38.27 -13.83
CA ARG A 48 8.06 37.53 -12.64
C ARG A 48 8.82 36.21 -12.49
N ILE A 49 8.97 35.47 -13.57
CA ILE A 49 9.70 34.19 -13.55
C ILE A 49 11.19 34.43 -13.29
N ALA A 50 11.80 35.44 -13.92
CA ALA A 50 13.20 35.81 -13.68
C ALA A 50 13.45 36.17 -12.20
N GLY A 51 12.51 36.88 -11.56
CA GLY A 51 12.58 37.15 -10.12
C GLY A 51 12.48 35.90 -9.22
N VAL A 52 11.86 34.82 -9.69
CA VAL A 52 11.86 33.52 -8.98
C VAL A 52 13.18 32.79 -9.20
N LEU A 53 13.74 32.84 -10.42
CA LEU A 53 14.98 32.15 -10.79
C LEU A 53 16.26 32.84 -10.31
N GLY A 54 16.17 34.11 -9.91
CA GLY A 54 17.32 34.94 -9.56
C GLY A 54 16.95 36.42 -9.52
N SER A 55 17.16 37.13 -10.63
CA SER A 55 16.93 38.57 -10.74
C SER A 55 16.06 38.96 -11.94
N GLU A 56 15.12 39.89 -11.73
CA GLU A 56 14.32 40.45 -12.83
C GLU A 56 15.06 41.52 -13.67
N HIS A 57 16.33 41.77 -13.39
CA HIS A 57 17.15 42.78 -14.07
C HIS A 57 18.32 42.21 -14.87
N LEU A 58 18.70 40.96 -14.60
CA LEU A 58 19.80 40.31 -15.31
C LEU A 58 19.29 39.72 -16.63
N ARG A 59 20.01 40.02 -17.71
CA ARG A 59 19.65 39.53 -19.04
C ARG A 59 19.57 38.00 -19.09
N GLU A 60 20.51 37.31 -18.45
CA GLU A 60 20.53 35.85 -18.39
C GLU A 60 19.27 35.29 -17.74
N ASP A 61 18.83 35.85 -16.61
CA ASP A 61 17.61 35.42 -15.91
C ASP A 61 16.34 35.79 -16.68
N LEU A 62 16.32 36.91 -17.38
CA LEU A 62 15.23 37.26 -18.30
C LEU A 62 15.13 36.28 -19.47
N GLU A 63 16.26 35.85 -20.05
CA GLU A 63 16.28 34.85 -21.11
C GLU A 63 15.84 33.47 -20.61
N ARG A 64 16.27 33.07 -19.39
CA ARG A 64 15.75 31.87 -18.71
C ARG A 64 14.24 31.99 -18.48
N GLY A 65 13.78 33.12 -17.96
CA GLY A 65 12.37 33.38 -17.72
C GLY A 65 11.51 33.35 -18.99
N MET A 66 12.04 33.78 -20.13
CA MET A 66 11.39 33.64 -21.43
C MET A 66 11.23 32.18 -21.86
N ARG A 67 12.29 31.37 -21.74
CA ARG A 67 12.21 29.95 -22.07
C ARG A 67 11.22 29.22 -21.17
N SER A 68 11.25 29.48 -19.86
CA SER A 68 10.30 28.90 -18.90
C SER A 68 8.86 29.35 -19.17
N MET A 69 8.64 30.63 -19.49
CA MET A 69 7.33 31.17 -19.84
C MET A 69 6.73 30.43 -21.05
N LEU A 70 7.51 30.27 -22.13
CA LEU A 70 7.07 29.57 -23.33
C LEU A 70 6.77 28.10 -23.05
N GLY A 71 7.60 27.45 -22.23
CA GLY A 71 7.37 26.07 -21.79
C GLY A 71 6.05 25.89 -21.04
N LEU A 72 5.79 26.74 -20.05
CA LEU A 72 4.52 26.74 -19.30
C LEU A 72 3.30 27.02 -20.19
N VAL A 73 3.42 28.00 -21.10
CA VAL A 73 2.35 28.29 -22.08
C VAL A 73 2.08 27.08 -22.95
N ASN A 74 3.13 26.43 -23.47
CA ASN A 74 3.00 25.26 -24.31
C ASN A 74 2.32 24.10 -23.57
N LEU A 75 2.73 23.82 -22.33
CA LEU A 75 2.09 22.80 -21.47
C LEU A 75 0.60 23.08 -21.25
N HIS A 76 0.23 24.31 -20.89
CA HIS A 76 -1.17 24.64 -20.67
C HIS A 76 -1.98 24.59 -21.95
N LEU A 77 -1.42 25.04 -23.08
CA LEU A 77 -2.09 24.93 -24.38
C LEU A 77 -2.38 23.48 -24.74
N HIS A 78 -1.40 22.57 -24.60
CA HIS A 78 -1.63 21.14 -24.80
C HIS A 78 -2.78 20.63 -23.93
N LYS A 79 -2.79 21.01 -22.65
CA LYS A 79 -3.82 20.61 -21.69
C LYS A 79 -5.23 21.03 -22.11
N VAL A 80 -5.42 22.29 -22.53
CA VAL A 80 -6.77 22.81 -22.84
C VAL A 80 -7.24 22.54 -24.27
N SER A 81 -6.31 22.27 -25.19
CA SER A 81 -6.63 22.05 -26.61
C SER A 81 -6.53 20.59 -27.06
N GLY A 82 -5.96 19.71 -26.24
CA GLY A 82 -5.68 18.32 -26.64
C GLY A 82 -4.61 18.22 -27.75
N GLY A 83 -3.80 19.26 -27.95
CA GLY A 83 -2.82 19.32 -29.05
C GLY A 83 -3.37 19.87 -30.37
N ASP A 84 -4.66 20.24 -30.43
CA ASP A 84 -5.26 20.84 -31.62
C ASP A 84 -4.77 22.29 -31.82
N VAL A 85 -4.19 22.56 -32.99
CA VAL A 85 -3.56 23.86 -33.30
C VAL A 85 -4.59 24.98 -33.37
N ASP A 86 -5.79 24.71 -33.91
CA ASP A 86 -6.83 25.73 -34.07
C ASP A 86 -7.46 26.10 -32.72
N ALA A 87 -7.71 25.11 -31.85
CA ALA A 87 -8.16 25.32 -30.49
C ALA A 87 -7.09 26.01 -29.63
N ALA A 88 -5.82 25.64 -29.79
CA ALA A 88 -4.71 26.32 -29.12
C ALA A 88 -4.60 27.80 -29.56
N ALA A 89 -4.74 28.07 -30.87
CA ALA A 89 -4.73 29.44 -31.40
C ALA A 89 -5.89 30.27 -30.84
N ARG A 90 -7.11 29.73 -30.83
CA ARG A 90 -8.28 30.38 -30.22
C ARG A 90 -8.07 30.65 -28.73
N SER A 91 -7.65 29.62 -27.98
CA SER A 91 -7.40 29.77 -26.54
C SER A 91 -6.35 30.84 -26.23
N LEU A 92 -5.27 30.90 -27.02
CA LEU A 92 -4.24 31.92 -26.86
C LEU A 92 -4.79 33.33 -27.12
N LEU A 93 -5.58 33.49 -28.18
CA LEU A 93 -6.20 34.78 -28.54
C LEU A 93 -7.23 35.24 -27.51
N ASP A 94 -8.03 34.33 -26.97
CA ASP A 94 -9.10 34.65 -26.04
C ASP A 94 -8.56 34.91 -24.62
N ASN A 95 -7.59 34.11 -24.17
CA ASN A 95 -7.17 34.10 -22.76
C ASN A 95 -5.80 34.75 -22.50
N GLY A 96 -4.91 34.80 -23.50
CA GLY A 96 -3.59 35.42 -23.38
C GLY A 96 -2.53 34.61 -22.63
N LEU A 97 -1.28 35.10 -22.66
CA LEU A 97 -0.10 34.38 -22.13
C LEU A 97 -0.14 34.25 -20.61
N LEU A 98 -0.65 35.25 -19.89
CA LEU A 98 -0.71 35.21 -18.43
C LEU A 98 -1.68 34.14 -17.91
N HIS A 99 -2.80 33.93 -18.61
CA HIS A 99 -3.71 32.84 -18.28
C HIS A 99 -3.01 31.49 -18.41
N HIS A 100 -2.31 31.26 -19.53
CA HIS A 100 -1.66 29.98 -19.80
C HIS A 100 -0.49 29.69 -18.85
N THR A 101 0.36 30.69 -18.58
CA THR A 101 1.44 30.55 -17.58
C THR A 101 0.90 30.25 -16.18
N LYS A 102 -0.14 30.97 -15.73
CA LYS A 102 -0.77 30.74 -14.43
C LYS A 102 -1.43 29.35 -14.36
N GLY A 103 -2.13 28.94 -15.41
CA GLY A 103 -2.80 27.64 -15.48
C GLY A 103 -1.84 26.47 -15.38
N ALA A 104 -0.73 26.50 -16.13
CA ALA A 104 0.33 25.49 -16.00
C ALA A 104 0.98 25.52 -14.61
N SER A 105 1.35 26.70 -14.10
CA SER A 105 1.97 26.83 -12.79
C SER A 105 1.10 26.25 -11.67
N GLN A 106 -0.20 26.56 -11.65
CA GLN A 106 -1.15 26.02 -10.66
C GLN A 106 -1.35 24.52 -10.81
N ALA A 107 -1.36 24.00 -12.03
CA ALA A 107 -1.45 22.56 -12.26
C ALA A 107 -0.20 21.85 -11.71
N ILE A 108 1.00 22.31 -12.06
CA ILE A 108 2.29 21.75 -11.60
C ILE A 108 2.41 21.81 -10.08
N LYS A 109 2.10 22.96 -9.45
CA LYS A 109 2.11 23.11 -7.98
C LYS A 109 1.25 22.07 -7.28
N ARG A 110 0.05 21.80 -7.80
CA ARG A 110 -0.83 20.74 -7.27
C ARG A 110 -0.26 19.35 -7.45
N VAL A 111 0.46 19.08 -8.55
CA VAL A 111 1.14 17.80 -8.75
C VAL A 111 2.24 17.61 -7.71
N ILE A 112 3.14 18.59 -7.57
CA ILE A 112 4.27 18.51 -6.63
C ILE A 112 3.78 18.42 -5.18
N ALA A 113 2.83 19.28 -4.77
CA ALA A 113 2.25 19.20 -3.42
C ALA A 113 1.62 17.83 -3.15
N SER A 114 0.91 17.28 -4.14
CA SER A 114 0.30 15.97 -4.01
C SER A 114 1.31 14.81 -3.93
N GLU A 115 2.52 14.97 -4.49
CA GLU A 115 3.62 14.01 -4.40
C GLU A 115 4.26 13.99 -3.02
N ILE A 116 4.26 15.12 -2.31
CA ILE A 116 4.71 15.21 -0.90
C ILE A 116 3.59 14.94 0.12
N GLY A 117 2.40 14.55 -0.34
CA GLY A 117 1.27 14.16 0.53
C GLY A 117 0.36 15.30 0.98
N GLU A 118 0.63 16.55 0.59
CA GLU A 118 -0.05 17.74 1.10
C GLU A 118 -0.85 18.53 0.04
N GLU A 119 -1.60 19.53 0.48
CA GLU A 119 -2.19 20.56 -0.39
C GLU A 119 -1.22 21.73 -0.51
N PHE A 120 -1.12 22.36 -1.68
CA PHE A 120 -0.12 23.42 -1.88
C PHE A 120 -0.33 24.61 -0.93
N GLU A 121 -1.58 24.88 -0.58
CA GLU A 121 -2.02 25.96 0.30
C GLU A 121 -1.67 25.73 1.77
N THR A 122 -1.43 24.49 2.21
CA THR A 122 -1.07 24.16 3.60
C THR A 122 0.44 24.23 3.86
N LEU A 123 1.24 24.25 2.80
CA LEU A 123 2.69 24.25 2.88
C LEU A 123 3.27 25.54 3.46
N ASP A 124 4.37 25.39 4.20
CA ASP A 124 5.15 26.50 4.70
C ASP A 124 5.75 27.35 3.56
N ASP A 125 6.14 28.58 3.88
CA ASP A 125 6.65 29.54 2.89
C ASP A 125 7.94 29.08 2.20
N ALA A 126 8.82 28.34 2.89
CA ALA A 126 10.08 27.88 2.32
C ALA A 126 9.82 26.77 1.30
N THR A 127 8.97 25.80 1.65
CA THR A 127 8.55 24.73 0.75
C THR A 127 7.80 25.29 -0.45
N ARG A 128 6.89 26.25 -0.27
CA ARG A 128 6.21 26.91 -1.40
C ARG A 128 7.16 27.61 -2.34
N ARG A 129 8.18 28.32 -1.83
CA ARG A 129 9.21 28.95 -2.67
C ARG A 129 10.02 27.93 -3.45
N GLY A 130 10.43 26.82 -2.81
CA GLY A 130 11.15 25.73 -3.50
C GLY A 130 10.33 25.12 -4.64
N ILE A 131 9.03 24.90 -4.42
CA ILE A 131 8.12 24.43 -5.49
C ILE A 131 7.98 25.47 -6.60
N GLU A 132 7.87 26.76 -6.26
CA GLU A 132 7.80 27.84 -7.26
C GLU A 132 9.03 27.90 -8.15
N GLU A 133 10.22 27.73 -7.58
CA GLU A 133 11.48 27.60 -8.32
C GLU A 133 11.46 26.36 -9.21
N GLN A 134 11.11 25.20 -8.67
CA GLN A 134 11.04 23.94 -9.42
C GLN A 134 10.07 24.01 -10.62
N VAL A 135 8.93 24.69 -10.46
CA VAL A 135 7.93 24.90 -11.54
C VAL A 135 8.58 25.58 -12.75
N VAL A 136 9.39 26.62 -12.52
CA VAL A 136 9.94 27.45 -13.59
C VAL A 136 11.32 26.98 -14.07
N ALA A 137 12.10 26.33 -13.21
CA ALA A 137 13.44 25.83 -13.54
C ALA A 137 13.38 24.48 -14.27
N ASP A 138 12.47 23.58 -13.86
CA ASP A 138 12.48 22.20 -14.32
C ASP A 138 11.19 21.84 -15.07
N TRP A 139 10.04 22.01 -14.42
CA TRP A 139 8.77 21.50 -14.95
C TRP A 139 8.30 22.24 -16.20
N ALA A 140 8.68 23.50 -16.36
CA ALA A 140 8.40 24.26 -17.57
C ALA A 140 8.93 23.59 -18.85
N PHE A 141 9.95 22.74 -18.73
CA PHE A 141 10.59 22.07 -19.86
C PHE A 141 10.18 20.60 -20.02
N MET A 142 9.30 20.10 -19.15
CA MET A 142 8.83 18.72 -19.18
C MET A 142 8.00 18.44 -20.44
N PRO A 143 8.19 17.29 -21.12
CA PRO A 143 7.28 16.86 -22.18
C PRO A 143 5.84 16.76 -21.67
N TYR A 144 4.87 17.16 -22.51
CA TYR A 144 3.47 17.20 -22.07
C TYR A 144 2.93 15.82 -21.64
N ASP A 145 3.31 14.74 -22.33
CA ASP A 145 2.81 13.40 -22.01
C ASP A 145 3.28 12.93 -20.61
N GLU A 146 4.52 13.27 -20.25
CA GLU A 146 5.09 13.02 -18.93
C GLU A 146 4.37 13.86 -17.87
N PHE A 147 4.21 15.17 -18.11
CA PHE A 147 3.46 16.06 -17.22
C PHE A 147 2.02 15.54 -17.00
N ALA A 148 1.34 15.15 -18.07
CA ALA A 148 -0.02 14.66 -18.03
C ALA A 148 -0.12 13.32 -17.27
N GLN A 149 0.89 12.45 -17.37
CA GLN A 149 0.96 11.22 -16.58
C GLN A 149 1.12 11.52 -15.09
N ARG A 150 2.04 12.41 -14.72
CA ARG A 150 2.25 12.80 -13.32
C ARG A 150 1.02 13.50 -12.74
N GLU A 151 0.37 14.35 -13.53
CA GLU A 151 -0.88 15.01 -13.12
C GLU A 151 -2.01 14.00 -12.87
N ARG A 152 -2.20 13.02 -13.76
CA ARG A 152 -3.18 11.94 -13.55
C ARG A 152 -2.89 11.16 -12.26
N GLY A 153 -1.63 10.80 -12.04
CA GLY A 153 -1.21 10.10 -10.81
C GLY A 153 -1.44 10.91 -9.55
N ALA A 154 -1.13 12.21 -9.57
CA ALA A 154 -1.39 13.12 -8.45
C ALA A 154 -2.90 13.30 -8.19
N GLU A 155 -3.71 13.45 -9.22
CA GLU A 155 -5.17 13.53 -9.09
C GLU A 155 -5.75 12.23 -8.51
N GLU A 156 -5.26 11.08 -8.94
CA GLU A 156 -5.64 9.80 -8.38
C GLU A 156 -5.28 9.70 -6.89
N ARG A 157 -4.05 10.04 -6.50
CA ARG A 157 -3.63 10.06 -5.08
C ARG A 157 -4.49 11.00 -4.24
N ARG A 158 -4.77 12.21 -4.72
CA ARG A 158 -5.68 13.17 -4.03
C ARG A 158 -7.08 12.59 -3.83
N ARG A 159 -7.63 11.95 -4.86
CA ARG A 159 -8.95 11.31 -4.77
C ARG A 159 -8.97 10.14 -3.79
N ARG A 160 -7.90 9.34 -3.74
CA ARG A 160 -7.74 8.27 -2.74
C ARG A 160 -7.62 8.84 -1.32
N ARG A 161 -6.84 9.90 -1.11
CA ARG A 161 -6.80 10.64 0.17
C ARG A 161 -8.17 11.16 0.60
N GLY A 162 -8.90 11.79 -0.32
CA GLY A 162 -10.26 12.25 -0.06
C GLY A 162 -11.20 11.09 0.33
N ALA A 163 -11.10 9.94 -0.34
CA ALA A 163 -11.86 8.74 0.01
C ALA A 163 -11.48 8.19 1.39
N ALA A 164 -10.18 8.15 1.72
CA ALA A 164 -9.65 7.72 3.01
C ALA A 164 -10.15 8.60 4.17
N LEU A 165 -10.10 9.93 4.00
CA LEU A 165 -10.65 10.87 4.98
C LEU A 165 -12.17 10.68 5.14
N ALA A 166 -12.88 10.55 4.03
CA ALA A 166 -14.34 10.42 4.03
C ALA A 166 -14.83 9.11 4.68
N ILE A 167 -14.17 7.98 4.41
CA ILE A 167 -14.51 6.70 5.05
C ILE A 167 -14.01 6.65 6.50
N GLY A 168 -12.85 7.25 6.80
CA GLY A 168 -12.31 7.33 8.15
C GLY A 168 -13.17 8.16 9.09
N ALA A 169 -13.84 9.20 8.57
CA ALA A 169 -14.80 10.02 9.31
C ALA A 169 -16.09 9.27 9.70
N LEU A 170 -16.32 8.06 9.17
CA LEU A 170 -17.41 7.18 9.62
C LEU A 170 -17.08 6.45 10.92
N LEU A 171 -15.83 6.52 11.39
CA LEU A 171 -15.35 5.82 12.56
C LEU A 171 -15.12 6.76 13.73
N ASP A 172 -15.51 6.30 14.92
CA ASP A 172 -15.24 6.97 16.18
C ASP A 172 -13.76 6.83 16.59
N GLY A 173 -13.33 7.70 17.51
CA GLY A 173 -11.98 7.65 18.10
C GLY A 173 -10.95 8.51 17.38
N ARG A 174 -9.66 8.25 17.66
CA ARG A 174 -8.54 8.99 17.09
C ARG A 174 -8.26 8.49 15.67
N ALA A 175 -8.37 9.38 14.69
CA ALA A 175 -7.96 9.09 13.31
C ALA A 175 -6.46 8.72 13.24
N PRO A 176 -6.07 7.88 12.27
CA PRO A 176 -4.66 7.54 12.05
C PRO A 176 -3.80 8.76 11.75
N ASP A 177 -2.50 8.61 11.99
CA ASP A 177 -1.51 9.62 11.63
C ASP A 177 -1.50 9.89 10.11
N PRO A 178 -1.34 11.14 9.64
CA PRO A 178 -1.15 11.48 8.23
C PRO A 178 -0.11 10.67 7.44
N TYR A 179 0.85 10.00 8.08
CA TYR A 179 1.83 9.16 7.39
C TYR A 179 1.27 7.88 6.77
N TYR A 180 0.07 7.43 7.18
CA TYR A 180 -0.54 6.24 6.60
C TYR A 180 -0.97 6.48 5.16
N GLU A 181 -0.69 5.52 4.28
CA GLU A 181 -1.14 5.59 2.90
C GLU A 181 -2.67 5.51 2.83
N PRO A 182 -3.32 6.22 1.88
CA PRO A 182 -4.79 6.27 1.79
C PRO A 182 -5.44 4.89 1.71
N GLU A 183 -4.80 3.95 1.03
CA GLU A 183 -5.25 2.58 0.87
C GLU A 183 -5.27 1.83 2.20
N GLN A 184 -4.26 2.04 3.07
CA GLN A 184 -4.21 1.41 4.40
C GLN A 184 -5.37 1.91 5.26
N VAL A 185 -5.62 3.21 5.24
CA VAL A 185 -6.76 3.84 5.92
C VAL A 185 -8.09 3.30 5.39
N ILE A 186 -8.24 3.21 4.06
CA ILE A 186 -9.46 2.67 3.42
C ILE A 186 -9.69 1.21 3.83
N LEU A 187 -8.67 0.35 3.71
CA LEU A 187 -8.78 -1.07 4.02
C LEU A 187 -9.11 -1.29 5.50
N THR A 188 -8.41 -0.59 6.39
CA THR A 188 -8.67 -0.68 7.83
C THR A 188 -10.07 -0.20 8.17
N ALA A 189 -10.50 0.93 7.59
CA ALA A 189 -11.82 1.46 7.86
C ALA A 189 -12.93 0.50 7.37
N LEU A 190 -12.77 -0.10 6.19
CA LEU A 190 -13.68 -1.13 5.70
C LEU A 190 -13.74 -2.34 6.64
N MET A 191 -12.58 -2.77 7.16
CA MET A 191 -12.54 -3.89 8.11
C MET A 191 -13.22 -3.55 9.43
N VAL A 192 -12.98 -2.36 9.99
CA VAL A 192 -13.65 -1.90 11.20
C VAL A 192 -15.17 -1.84 10.96
N LEU A 193 -15.62 -1.27 9.85
CA LEU A 193 -17.06 -1.18 9.53
C LEU A 193 -17.73 -2.55 9.40
N ALA A 194 -17.02 -3.56 8.90
CA ALA A 194 -17.57 -4.90 8.69
C ALA A 194 -17.50 -5.80 9.93
N TRP A 195 -16.40 -5.75 10.70
CA TRP A 195 -16.13 -6.70 11.79
C TRP A 195 -16.13 -6.09 13.19
N SER A 196 -16.12 -4.76 13.34
CA SER A 196 -16.14 -4.10 14.66
C SER A 196 -17.52 -3.48 14.94
N PRO A 197 -18.27 -3.99 15.94
CA PRO A 197 -19.55 -3.40 16.34
C PRO A 197 -19.41 -1.95 16.83
N ALA A 198 -18.27 -1.62 17.44
CA ALA A 198 -18.02 -0.29 17.99
C ALA A 198 -17.82 0.78 16.91
N ARG A 199 -17.53 0.39 15.66
CA ARG A 199 -17.23 1.30 14.55
C ARG A 199 -16.24 2.40 14.95
N ALA A 200 -15.21 2.03 15.70
CA ALA A 200 -14.17 2.91 16.17
C ALA A 200 -12.81 2.46 15.65
N TRP A 201 -11.92 3.41 15.42
CA TRP A 201 -10.51 3.12 15.14
C TRP A 201 -9.93 2.24 16.25
N ILE A 202 -9.17 1.23 15.83
CA ILE A 202 -8.59 0.27 16.75
C ILE A 202 -7.43 0.95 17.50
N ALA A 203 -7.61 1.13 18.81
CA ALA A 203 -6.66 1.86 19.63
C ALA A 203 -5.53 0.99 20.20
N ASP A 204 -5.77 -0.33 20.32
CA ASP A 204 -4.86 -1.24 20.99
C ASP A 204 -4.61 -2.56 20.23
N LEU A 205 -3.48 -3.20 20.55
CA LEU A 205 -3.09 -4.50 20.02
C LEU A 205 -4.20 -5.55 20.20
N LYS A 206 -4.83 -5.60 21.37
CA LYS A 206 -5.90 -6.58 21.67
C LYS A 206 -7.15 -6.37 20.80
N GLY A 207 -7.51 -5.14 20.50
CA GLY A 207 -8.55 -4.79 19.55
C GLY A 207 -8.18 -5.23 18.14
N PHE A 208 -6.92 -5.06 17.76
CA PHE A 208 -6.40 -5.45 16.45
C PHE A 208 -6.44 -6.97 16.25
N GLU A 209 -5.90 -7.74 17.21
CA GLU A 209 -5.97 -9.20 17.20
C GLU A 209 -7.41 -9.72 17.11
N ARG A 210 -8.35 -9.11 17.84
CA ARG A 210 -9.77 -9.48 17.77
C ARG A 210 -10.38 -9.20 16.40
N MET A 211 -10.02 -8.08 15.76
CA MET A 211 -10.47 -7.80 14.40
C MET A 211 -9.92 -8.85 13.42
N LEU A 212 -8.62 -9.14 13.49
CA LEU A 212 -7.99 -10.15 12.62
C LEU A 212 -8.61 -11.54 12.83
N ALA A 213 -8.88 -11.94 14.08
CA ALA A 213 -9.61 -13.17 14.38
C ALA A 213 -10.99 -13.20 13.72
N ALA A 214 -11.77 -12.12 13.85
CA ALA A 214 -13.10 -12.03 13.24
C ALA A 214 -13.06 -12.09 11.70
N VAL A 215 -11.99 -11.56 11.09
CA VAL A 215 -11.76 -11.64 9.64
C VAL A 215 -11.41 -13.08 9.24
N ARG A 216 -10.55 -13.77 10.00
CA ARG A 216 -10.24 -15.20 9.75
C ARG A 216 -11.47 -16.09 9.76
N GLU A 217 -12.39 -15.85 10.70
CA GLU A 217 -13.63 -16.62 10.83
C GLU A 217 -14.62 -16.36 9.68
N ALA A 218 -14.63 -15.13 9.14
CA ALA A 218 -15.59 -14.72 8.11
C ALA A 218 -14.96 -13.80 7.05
N PRO A 219 -14.03 -14.30 6.21
CA PRO A 219 -13.29 -13.46 5.26
C PRO A 219 -14.17 -12.88 4.14
N GLY A 220 -15.29 -13.53 3.81
CA GLY A 220 -16.25 -13.09 2.79
C GLY A 220 -17.24 -12.00 3.25
N ARG A 221 -17.12 -11.48 4.47
CA ARG A 221 -18.10 -10.50 4.99
C ARG A 221 -18.13 -9.17 4.22
N LEU A 222 -17.09 -8.90 3.42
CA LEU A 222 -16.97 -7.73 2.54
C LEU A 222 -17.14 -8.06 1.04
N ASP A 223 -17.90 -9.10 0.70
CA ASP A 223 -18.35 -9.33 -0.68
C ASP A 223 -19.14 -8.12 -1.22
N THR A 224 -19.82 -7.41 -0.32
CA THR A 224 -20.46 -6.11 -0.59
C THR A 224 -19.92 -5.04 0.36
N LEU A 225 -19.71 -3.83 -0.15
CA LEU A 225 -19.25 -2.72 0.70
C LEU A 225 -20.26 -2.38 1.80
N PRO A 226 -19.81 -2.00 3.01
CA PRO A 226 -20.69 -1.60 4.10
C PRO A 226 -21.56 -0.38 3.75
N GLU A 227 -22.70 -0.26 4.42
CA GLU A 227 -23.51 0.95 4.39
C GLU A 227 -22.74 2.15 4.96
N GLY A 228 -23.04 3.34 4.45
CA GLY A 228 -22.43 4.59 4.92
C GLY A 228 -21.25 5.10 4.08
N VAL A 229 -20.67 4.27 3.21
CA VAL A 229 -19.61 4.73 2.27
C VAL A 229 -20.18 5.83 1.35
N PRO A 230 -19.61 7.06 1.36
CA PRO A 230 -20.14 8.18 0.58
C PRO A 230 -20.17 7.89 -0.92
N ALA A 231 -21.30 8.21 -1.57
CA ALA A 231 -21.54 7.90 -2.97
C ALA A 231 -20.46 8.45 -3.92
N ALA A 232 -19.92 9.64 -3.63
CA ALA A 232 -18.87 10.27 -4.43
C ALA A 232 -17.54 9.50 -4.44
N TYR A 233 -17.26 8.75 -3.36
CA TYR A 233 -16.00 8.00 -3.19
C TYR A 233 -16.17 6.49 -3.34
N ARG A 234 -17.40 5.98 -3.40
CA ARG A 234 -17.70 4.55 -3.56
C ARG A 234 -16.89 3.89 -4.69
N PRO A 235 -16.80 4.43 -5.93
CA PRO A 235 -16.01 3.79 -6.99
C PRO A 235 -14.52 3.66 -6.66
N ILE A 236 -13.97 4.60 -5.88
CA ILE A 236 -12.56 4.59 -5.47
C ILE A 236 -12.34 3.52 -4.40
N VAL A 237 -13.22 3.48 -3.39
CA VAL A 237 -13.18 2.48 -2.31
C VAL A 237 -13.33 1.06 -2.86
N GLU A 238 -14.29 0.83 -3.77
CA GLU A 238 -14.49 -0.47 -4.42
C GLU A 238 -13.26 -0.90 -5.22
N ARG A 239 -12.61 0.05 -5.90
CA ARG A 239 -11.40 -0.23 -6.67
C ARG A 239 -10.23 -0.62 -5.75
N VAL A 240 -9.99 0.15 -4.68
CA VAL A 240 -8.94 -0.17 -3.70
C VAL A 240 -9.17 -1.54 -3.07
N TRP A 241 -10.42 -1.83 -2.65
CA TRP A 241 -10.78 -3.14 -2.11
C TRP A 241 -10.50 -4.25 -3.12
N ARG A 242 -10.97 -4.12 -4.36
CA ARG A 242 -10.75 -5.12 -5.42
C ARG A 242 -9.26 -5.37 -5.71
N GLU A 243 -8.44 -4.32 -5.71
CA GLU A 243 -7.01 -4.40 -6.02
C GLU A 243 -6.20 -5.01 -4.87
N ARG A 244 -6.55 -4.74 -3.61
CA ARG A 244 -5.71 -5.05 -2.45
C ARG A 244 -6.26 -6.14 -1.54
N ALA A 245 -7.57 -6.28 -1.41
CA ALA A 245 -8.18 -7.22 -0.48
C ALA A 245 -7.79 -8.70 -0.70
N PRO A 246 -7.62 -9.21 -1.94
CA PRO A 246 -7.23 -10.61 -2.13
C PRO A 246 -5.90 -10.98 -1.45
N GLY A 247 -4.88 -10.13 -1.58
CA GLY A 247 -3.58 -10.35 -0.95
C GLY A 247 -3.64 -10.20 0.57
N LEU A 248 -4.33 -9.16 1.05
CA LEU A 248 -4.55 -8.93 2.47
C LEU A 248 -5.30 -10.10 3.14
N LEU A 249 -6.40 -10.56 2.54
CA LEU A 249 -7.19 -11.66 3.09
C LEU A 249 -6.42 -12.97 3.05
N ALA A 250 -5.61 -13.23 2.02
CA ALA A 250 -4.73 -14.40 2.01
C ALA A 250 -3.73 -14.37 3.17
N ALA A 251 -3.09 -13.21 3.42
CA ALA A 251 -2.16 -13.05 4.54
C ALA A 251 -2.85 -13.21 5.90
N ILE A 252 -4.06 -12.66 6.07
CA ILE A 252 -4.80 -12.80 7.32
C ILE A 252 -5.28 -14.24 7.51
N THR A 253 -5.78 -14.91 6.47
CA THR A 253 -6.42 -16.23 6.60
C THR A 253 -5.45 -17.41 6.65
N ASP A 254 -4.15 -17.19 6.46
CA ASP A 254 -3.13 -18.22 6.58
C ASP A 254 -3.11 -18.81 8.02
N PRO A 255 -3.49 -20.09 8.21
CA PRO A 255 -3.50 -20.72 9.52
C PRO A 255 -2.09 -21.01 10.06
N ALA A 256 -1.06 -21.02 9.22
CA ALA A 256 0.32 -21.26 9.63
C ALA A 256 0.89 -20.09 10.44
N VAL A 257 0.37 -18.87 10.23
CA VAL A 257 0.81 -17.67 10.94
C VAL A 257 -0.11 -17.39 12.13
N PRO A 258 0.39 -17.41 13.38
CA PRO A 258 -0.42 -17.06 14.55
C PRO A 258 -0.87 -15.59 14.52
N LEU A 259 -2.04 -15.30 15.11
CA LEU A 259 -2.59 -13.95 15.14
C LEU A 259 -1.64 -12.94 15.81
N HIS A 260 -0.95 -13.32 16.88
CA HIS A 260 -0.04 -12.42 17.59
C HIS A 260 1.14 -11.96 16.69
N ARG A 261 1.58 -12.80 15.73
CA ARG A 261 2.60 -12.45 14.72
C ARG A 261 2.08 -11.52 13.63
N LEU A 262 0.81 -11.66 13.26
CA LEU A 262 0.16 -10.74 12.32
C LEU A 262 -0.13 -9.39 12.97
N ALA A 263 -0.48 -9.41 14.26
CA ALA A 263 -0.97 -8.24 14.96
C ALA A 263 0.15 -7.38 15.50
N ALA A 264 1.25 -7.96 15.97
CA ALA A 264 2.35 -7.26 16.61
C ALA A 264 3.67 -7.41 15.85
N GLY A 265 4.55 -6.43 15.98
CA GLY A 265 5.89 -6.43 15.39
C GLY A 265 6.31 -5.03 14.99
N ASN A 266 7.55 -4.91 14.50
CA ASN A 266 8.03 -3.65 13.93
C ASN A 266 7.60 -3.56 12.45
N PRO A 267 7.73 -2.39 11.80
CA PRO A 267 7.36 -2.21 10.39
C PRO A 267 8.01 -3.19 9.41
N VAL A 268 9.18 -3.75 9.75
CA VAL A 268 9.92 -4.68 8.91
C VAL A 268 9.43 -6.12 9.10
N SER A 269 9.02 -6.49 10.31
CA SER A 269 8.61 -7.86 10.65
C SER A 269 7.11 -8.09 10.64
N ASN A 270 6.29 -7.04 10.76
CA ASN A 270 4.84 -7.15 10.74
C ASN A 270 4.34 -7.25 9.28
N PRO A 271 3.77 -8.40 8.87
CA PRO A 271 3.36 -8.63 7.48
C PRO A 271 2.16 -7.79 7.04
N LEU A 272 1.44 -7.17 7.98
CA LEU A 272 0.27 -6.34 7.72
C LEU A 272 0.59 -4.83 7.73
N TYR A 273 1.82 -4.43 8.06
CA TYR A 273 2.21 -3.02 8.17
C TYR A 273 1.97 -2.25 6.86
N ASP A 274 2.31 -2.83 5.71
CA ASP A 274 2.08 -2.22 4.40
C ASP A 274 0.62 -2.23 3.95
N TRP A 275 -0.27 -2.90 4.68
CA TRP A 275 -1.65 -3.14 4.29
C TRP A 275 -2.67 -2.39 5.15
N LEU A 276 -2.41 -2.27 6.45
CA LEU A 276 -3.37 -1.77 7.42
C LEU A 276 -2.77 -0.67 8.29
N VAL A 277 -3.64 0.13 8.88
CA VAL A 277 -3.29 0.99 10.00
C VAL A 277 -3.10 0.11 11.23
N VAL A 278 -1.86 0.01 11.69
CA VAL A 278 -1.48 -0.77 12.87
C VAL A 278 -1.44 0.18 14.08
N PRO A 279 -2.10 -0.15 15.21
CA PRO A 279 -2.07 0.73 16.37
C PRO A 279 -0.65 0.85 16.94
N ASP A 280 -0.27 2.01 17.47
CA ASP A 280 1.07 2.23 18.03
C ASP A 280 1.47 1.19 19.08
N THR A 281 0.50 0.72 19.88
CA THR A 281 0.73 -0.32 20.89
C THR A 281 1.02 -1.72 20.33
N ALA A 282 0.74 -1.95 19.05
CA ALA A 282 1.13 -3.15 18.33
C ALA A 282 2.51 -3.03 17.68
N ILE A 283 3.01 -1.80 17.53
CA ILE A 283 4.35 -1.50 17.03
C ILE A 283 5.30 -1.46 18.22
N GLY A 284 5.90 -2.60 18.52
CA GLY A 284 6.79 -2.77 19.68
C GLY A 284 8.24 -2.99 19.29
N GLU A 285 9.15 -2.64 20.20
CA GLU A 285 10.53 -3.13 20.20
C GLU A 285 10.55 -4.67 20.35
N VAL A 286 11.70 -5.29 20.08
CA VAL A 286 11.89 -6.75 20.06
C VAL A 286 11.34 -7.42 21.34
N ASP A 287 11.52 -6.78 22.50
CA ASP A 287 11.09 -7.29 23.81
C ASP A 287 9.56 -7.45 23.92
N ALA A 288 8.78 -6.56 23.30
CA ALA A 288 7.32 -6.66 23.30
C ALA A 288 6.83 -7.82 22.43
N ALA A 289 7.51 -8.10 21.32
CA ALA A 289 7.22 -9.25 20.48
C ALA A 289 7.55 -10.57 21.19
N GLU A 290 8.65 -10.61 21.97
CA GLU A 290 9.01 -11.76 22.79
C GLU A 290 7.99 -12.02 23.91
N ALA A 291 7.52 -10.95 24.58
CA ALA A 291 6.47 -11.06 25.60
C ALA A 291 5.15 -11.61 25.00
N ASN A 292 4.76 -11.16 23.81
CA ASN A 292 3.57 -11.66 23.12
C ASN A 292 3.72 -13.13 22.70
N THR A 293 4.89 -13.52 22.19
CA THR A 293 5.19 -14.92 21.86
C THR A 293 5.14 -15.80 23.10
N THR A 294 5.65 -15.32 24.23
CA THR A 294 5.57 -16.00 25.53
C THR A 294 4.13 -16.19 25.99
N ALA A 295 3.31 -15.14 25.92
CA ALA A 295 1.89 -15.22 26.29
C ALA A 295 1.11 -16.17 25.36
N HIS A 296 1.38 -16.13 24.06
CA HIS A 296 0.82 -17.08 23.08
C HIS A 296 1.21 -18.52 23.41
N TRP A 297 2.48 -18.76 23.70
CA TRP A 297 2.97 -20.09 24.07
C TRP A 297 2.31 -20.60 25.34
N GLN A 298 2.21 -19.78 26.40
CA GLN A 298 1.49 -20.15 27.63
C GLN A 298 0.03 -20.50 27.37
N ALA A 299 -0.65 -19.75 26.49
CA ALA A 299 -2.03 -20.06 26.11
C ALA A 299 -2.12 -21.37 25.30
N LEU A 300 -1.16 -21.59 24.40
CA LEU A 300 -1.09 -22.76 23.52
C LEU A 300 -0.83 -24.06 24.30
N THR A 301 0.00 -24.00 25.34
CA THR A 301 0.35 -25.14 26.20
C THR A 301 -0.50 -25.23 27.46
N GLU A 302 -1.47 -24.34 27.64
CA GLU A 302 -2.24 -24.20 28.90
C GLU A 302 -1.34 -24.02 30.14
N GLY A 303 -0.14 -23.46 29.95
CA GLY A 303 0.89 -23.29 30.98
C GLY A 303 1.58 -24.60 31.41
N ARG A 304 1.32 -25.72 30.72
CA ARG A 304 1.95 -27.01 31.02
C ARG A 304 3.35 -27.08 30.47
N THR A 305 4.20 -27.81 31.19
CA THR A 305 5.61 -28.01 30.86
C THR A 305 5.98 -29.49 30.78
N ASP A 306 5.00 -30.40 30.87
CA ASP A 306 5.25 -31.84 30.74
C ASP A 306 5.52 -32.20 29.28
N GLU A 307 6.56 -33.02 29.05
CA GLU A 307 7.06 -33.37 27.72
C GLU A 307 5.98 -33.98 26.83
N ALA A 308 5.15 -34.89 27.37
CA ALA A 308 4.07 -35.50 26.61
C ALA A 308 3.05 -34.47 26.09
N HIS A 309 2.67 -33.48 26.90
CA HIS A 309 1.78 -32.41 26.47
C HIS A 309 2.44 -31.45 25.47
N LEU A 310 3.71 -31.09 25.69
CA LEU A 310 4.47 -30.23 24.78
C LEU A 310 4.65 -30.89 23.41
N LEU A 311 5.08 -32.15 23.37
CA LEU A 311 5.19 -32.95 22.17
C LEU A 311 3.85 -33.06 21.43
N PHE A 312 2.76 -33.35 22.15
CA PHE A 312 1.45 -33.40 21.52
C PHE A 312 1.00 -32.05 20.96
N THR A 313 1.38 -30.94 21.60
CA THR A 313 1.12 -29.58 21.11
C THR A 313 1.88 -29.32 19.82
N MET A 314 3.16 -29.70 19.74
CA MET A 314 3.96 -29.63 18.52
C MET A 314 3.37 -30.49 17.40
N LEU A 315 3.02 -31.75 17.69
CA LEU A 315 2.39 -32.66 16.72
C LEU A 315 1.08 -32.09 16.18
N ARG A 316 0.24 -31.49 17.04
CA ARG A 316 -1.00 -30.83 16.60
C ARG A 316 -0.74 -29.67 15.67
N GLY A 317 0.29 -28.88 15.97
CA GLY A 317 0.69 -27.73 15.19
C GLY A 317 1.25 -28.10 13.83
N VAL A 318 2.37 -28.83 13.83
CA VAL A 318 3.13 -29.22 12.64
C VAL A 318 2.30 -30.09 11.69
N LEU A 319 1.50 -31.01 12.21
CA LEU A 319 0.70 -31.95 11.40
C LEU A 319 -0.77 -31.49 11.21
N GLY A 320 -1.14 -30.31 11.71
CA GLY A 320 -2.50 -29.75 11.56
C GLY A 320 -3.62 -30.59 12.21
N LEU A 321 -3.34 -31.26 13.34
CA LEU A 321 -4.27 -32.20 13.96
C LEU A 321 -5.40 -31.48 14.72
N ARG A 322 -6.62 -31.99 14.58
CA ARG A 322 -7.82 -31.52 15.31
C ARG A 322 -8.23 -32.43 16.48
N LEU A 323 -7.27 -33.16 17.06
CA LEU A 323 -7.51 -34.10 18.16
C LEU A 323 -7.60 -33.37 19.49
N LYS A 324 -8.53 -33.79 20.36
CA LYS A 324 -8.71 -33.27 21.72
C LYS A 324 -8.07 -34.20 22.75
N LEU A 325 -7.52 -33.61 23.80
CA LEU A 325 -7.00 -34.33 24.96
C LEU A 325 -8.09 -34.74 25.96
N PRO A 326 -7.85 -35.79 26.76
CA PRO A 326 -6.80 -36.82 26.58
C PRO A 326 -7.15 -37.79 25.45
N LEU A 327 -6.12 -38.34 24.78
CA LEU A 327 -6.31 -39.18 23.60
C LEU A 327 -6.95 -40.54 23.96
N GLY A 328 -7.92 -40.97 23.14
CA GLY A 328 -8.47 -42.32 23.22
C GLY A 328 -7.62 -43.32 22.42
N VAL A 329 -7.67 -44.61 22.80
CA VAL A 329 -6.85 -45.69 22.19
C VAL A 329 -6.95 -45.72 20.66
N LYS A 330 -8.16 -45.60 20.09
CA LYS A 330 -8.35 -45.56 18.63
C LYS A 330 -7.73 -44.33 17.95
N ALA A 331 -7.73 -43.18 18.64
CA ALA A 331 -7.15 -41.95 18.12
C ALA A 331 -5.62 -42.04 18.10
N VAL A 332 -5.03 -42.63 19.15
CA VAL A 332 -3.60 -42.94 19.23
C VAL A 332 -3.18 -43.89 18.12
N GLU A 333 -3.89 -45.01 17.95
CA GLU A 333 -3.57 -45.95 16.88
C GLU A 333 -3.61 -45.29 15.50
N THR A 334 -4.62 -44.45 15.26
CA THR A 334 -4.75 -43.72 13.99
C THR A 334 -3.61 -42.72 13.82
N LEU A 335 -3.28 -41.97 14.86
CA LEU A 335 -2.18 -41.00 14.87
C LEU A 335 -0.86 -41.69 14.52
N LEU A 336 -0.47 -42.73 15.26
CA LEU A 336 0.81 -43.40 15.08
C LEU A 336 0.92 -44.18 13.76
N LYS A 337 -0.17 -44.86 13.35
CA LYS A 337 -0.14 -45.70 12.14
C LYS A 337 -0.27 -44.91 10.84
N LYS A 338 -0.97 -43.78 10.84
CA LYS A 338 -1.30 -43.05 9.61
C LYS A 338 -0.66 -41.68 9.53
N THR A 339 -0.77 -40.90 10.59
CA THR A 339 -0.40 -39.49 10.53
C THR A 339 1.07 -39.28 10.90
N CYS A 340 1.55 -40.03 11.88
CA CYS A 340 2.96 -40.13 12.21
C CYS A 340 3.58 -41.36 11.54
N ALA A 341 3.13 -41.77 10.35
CA ALA A 341 3.73 -42.91 9.65
C ALA A 341 5.17 -42.60 9.21
N GLU A 342 5.39 -41.34 8.84
CA GLU A 342 6.66 -40.78 8.38
C GLU A 342 6.92 -39.49 9.17
N ARG A 343 8.21 -39.23 9.44
CA ARG A 343 8.67 -37.98 10.05
C ARG A 343 8.48 -36.83 9.05
N PRO A 344 7.87 -35.70 9.44
CA PRO A 344 7.78 -34.53 8.58
C PRO A 344 9.15 -33.84 8.44
N ASP A 345 9.27 -32.98 7.43
CA ASP A 345 10.47 -32.18 7.19
C ASP A 345 10.86 -31.36 8.44
N ASP A 346 12.14 -31.36 8.80
CA ASP A 346 12.69 -30.58 9.92
C ASP A 346 12.43 -29.08 9.77
N ALA A 347 12.32 -28.59 8.53
CA ALA A 347 11.92 -27.21 8.27
C ALA A 347 10.52 -26.90 8.85
N ALA A 348 9.59 -27.85 8.79
CA ALA A 348 8.22 -27.64 9.28
C ALA A 348 8.17 -27.48 10.81
N LEU A 349 9.03 -28.19 11.55
CA LEU A 349 9.15 -27.99 12.99
C LEU A 349 9.76 -26.61 13.29
N ARG A 350 10.85 -26.24 12.61
CA ARG A 350 11.54 -24.96 12.83
C ARG A 350 10.61 -23.79 12.57
N ASP A 351 9.94 -23.78 11.43
CA ASP A 351 8.97 -22.74 11.07
C ASP A 351 7.84 -22.64 12.11
N TRP A 352 7.38 -23.78 12.62
CA TRP A 352 6.35 -23.81 13.66
C TRP A 352 6.86 -23.28 15.00
N LEU A 353 8.06 -23.66 15.42
CA LEU A 353 8.69 -23.18 16.66
C LEU A 353 8.97 -21.68 16.59
N ASP A 354 9.52 -21.20 15.47
CA ASP A 354 9.71 -19.77 15.23
C ASP A 354 8.39 -19.03 15.37
N ALA A 355 7.31 -19.54 14.79
CA ALA A 355 6.01 -18.87 14.85
C ALA A 355 5.35 -18.90 16.24
N ASN A 356 5.57 -19.93 17.06
CA ASN A 356 4.72 -20.23 18.22
C ASN A 356 5.45 -20.24 19.58
N ALA A 357 6.74 -20.56 19.62
CA ALA A 357 7.47 -20.80 20.86
C ALA A 357 8.54 -19.72 21.10
N PRO A 358 8.76 -19.29 22.36
CA PRO A 358 9.91 -18.46 22.73
C PRO A 358 11.22 -19.12 22.32
N HIS A 359 12.14 -18.32 21.78
CA HIS A 359 13.44 -18.80 21.30
C HIS A 359 14.23 -19.62 22.35
N PRO A 360 14.23 -19.28 23.66
CA PRO A 360 14.92 -20.09 24.67
C PRO A 360 14.43 -21.54 24.81
N TYR A 361 13.24 -21.88 24.30
CA TYR A 361 12.70 -23.24 24.34
C TYR A 361 12.99 -24.05 23.09
N HIS A 362 13.53 -23.43 22.03
CA HIS A 362 13.66 -24.08 20.72
C HIS A 362 14.53 -25.32 20.76
N ASP A 363 15.72 -25.25 21.35
CA ASP A 363 16.66 -26.37 21.39
C ASP A 363 16.07 -27.58 22.13
N GLY A 364 15.50 -27.36 23.31
CA GLY A 364 14.89 -28.44 24.11
C GLY A 364 13.63 -29.03 23.47
N LEU A 365 12.83 -28.22 22.78
CA LEU A 365 11.66 -28.71 22.03
C LEU A 365 12.07 -29.48 20.78
N ALA A 366 13.16 -29.09 20.12
CA ALA A 366 13.73 -29.82 19.00
C ALA A 366 14.31 -31.17 19.44
N GLU A 367 15.03 -31.22 20.56
CA GLU A 367 15.54 -32.47 21.16
C GLU A 367 14.38 -33.43 21.49
N LEU A 368 13.34 -32.93 22.19
CA LEU A 368 12.14 -33.72 22.49
C LEU A 368 11.45 -34.28 21.24
N TRP A 369 11.42 -33.50 20.16
CA TRP A 369 10.88 -33.94 18.88
C TRP A 369 11.74 -35.05 18.25
N ASP A 370 13.06 -34.88 18.26
CA ASP A 370 14.01 -35.84 17.73
C ASP A 370 13.94 -37.18 18.48
N ASP A 371 13.91 -37.15 19.81
CA ASP A 371 13.81 -38.35 20.64
C ASP A 371 12.53 -39.13 20.35
N PHE A 372 11.39 -38.45 20.22
CA PHE A 372 10.13 -39.09 19.86
C PHE A 372 10.22 -39.82 18.52
N TRP A 373 10.77 -39.19 17.48
CA TRP A 373 10.88 -39.82 16.16
C TRP A 373 11.91 -40.95 16.14
N SER A 374 13.03 -40.79 16.85
CA SER A 374 14.05 -41.83 16.98
C SER A 374 13.47 -43.08 17.64
N ASP A 375 12.84 -42.94 18.81
CA ASP A 375 12.24 -44.08 19.51
C ASP A 375 11.06 -44.67 18.70
N ARG A 376 10.27 -43.83 18.03
CA ARG A 376 9.21 -44.32 17.15
C ARG A 376 9.76 -45.19 16.01
N GLU A 377 10.87 -44.81 15.39
CA GLU A 377 11.51 -45.58 14.30
C GLU A 377 12.15 -46.87 14.81
N GLU A 378 12.70 -46.86 16.03
CA GLU A 378 13.28 -48.05 16.67
C GLU A 378 12.21 -49.04 17.17
N THR A 379 11.13 -48.52 17.77
CA THR A 379 10.11 -49.31 18.49
C THR A 379 8.93 -49.69 17.59
N LEU A 380 8.50 -48.82 16.68
CA LEU A 380 7.34 -49.07 15.81
C LEU A 380 7.78 -49.39 14.37
N GLY A 381 7.60 -50.65 13.96
CA GLY A 381 7.76 -51.06 12.57
C GLY A 381 6.72 -50.41 11.63
N ALA A 382 6.82 -50.67 10.32
CA ALA A 382 5.97 -50.04 9.29
C ALA A 382 4.45 -50.30 9.45
N ALA A 383 4.06 -51.36 10.18
CA ALA A 383 2.66 -51.69 10.45
C ALA A 383 2.49 -52.16 11.91
N PRO A 384 2.56 -51.24 12.89
CA PRO A 384 2.55 -51.61 14.29
C PRO A 384 1.16 -52.13 14.71
N SER A 385 1.15 -53.09 15.63
CA SER A 385 -0.05 -53.61 16.26
C SER A 385 -0.68 -52.58 17.21
N ALA A 386 -1.94 -52.78 17.57
CA ALA A 386 -2.63 -51.94 18.55
C ALA A 386 -1.95 -51.96 19.94
N ALA A 387 -1.34 -53.08 20.31
CA ALA A 387 -0.63 -53.24 21.58
C ALA A 387 0.67 -52.42 21.59
N GLU A 388 1.46 -52.49 20.52
CA GLU A 388 2.69 -51.70 20.36
C GLU A 388 2.38 -50.19 20.37
N CYS A 389 1.36 -49.75 19.63
CA CYS A 389 0.91 -48.36 19.66
C CYS A 389 0.49 -47.89 21.07
N LYS A 390 -0.13 -48.76 21.86
CA LYS A 390 -0.58 -48.41 23.21
C LYS A 390 0.60 -48.29 24.18
N VAL A 391 1.58 -49.18 24.10
CA VAL A 391 2.79 -49.14 24.93
C VAL A 391 3.59 -47.88 24.61
N PHE A 392 3.87 -47.65 23.33
CA PHE A 392 4.60 -46.47 22.87
C PHE A 392 3.91 -45.16 23.27
N ALA A 393 2.59 -45.08 23.11
CA ALA A 393 1.85 -43.88 23.48
C ALA A 393 1.80 -43.63 24.99
N ALA A 394 1.93 -44.65 25.84
CA ALA A 394 1.93 -44.46 27.29
C ALA A 394 3.18 -43.71 27.79
N GLU A 395 4.27 -43.77 27.02
CA GLU A 395 5.52 -43.06 27.28
C GLU A 395 5.49 -41.64 26.71
N TRP A 396 5.04 -41.50 25.47
CA TRP A 396 5.19 -40.24 24.72
C TRP A 396 3.96 -39.34 24.68
N LEU A 397 2.75 -39.88 24.87
CA LEU A 397 1.52 -39.14 24.60
C LEU A 397 0.62 -39.06 25.84
N PRO A 398 -0.14 -37.97 25.99
CA PRO A 398 -1.15 -37.82 27.04
C PRO A 398 -2.39 -38.68 26.75
N VAL A 399 -2.29 -39.98 27.04
CA VAL A 399 -3.36 -40.97 26.89
C VAL A 399 -4.26 -41.05 28.11
N LYS A 400 -5.53 -41.41 27.90
CA LYS A 400 -6.36 -41.86 29.02
C LYS A 400 -5.78 -43.15 29.63
N PRO A 401 -5.75 -43.27 30.97
CA PRO A 401 -5.33 -44.51 31.63
C PRO A 401 -6.18 -45.71 31.23
#